data_AF-A0A7C5ZZK8-F1
#
_entry.id   AF-A0A7C5ZZK8-F1
#
_cell.length_a   1.000
_cell.length_b   1.000
_cell.length_c   1.000
_cell.angle_alpha   90.00
_cell.angle_beta   90.00
_cell.angle_gamma   90.00
#
_symmetry.space_group_name_H-M   'P 1'
#
loop_
_entity.id
_entity.type
_entity.pdbx_description
1 polymer ?
#
loop_
_entity_poly.entity_id
_entity_poly.type
_entity_poly.pdbx_seq_one_letter_code
_entity_poly.pdbx_strand_id
1 'polypeptide(L)'
;MKSMKGFCLILCILVLVSSASIKLSMAKPWSGSTIYIKSDGSIEPSDAPIVTSDKVTYRVTDDIQINITSSWEAIVVERNNIILDGQNHIISAPEKGGKVVRALRLENRSNITIKNIKVEKFNVGISLLYSNNITITGNIAENNSRGIYLGYSNNNTIAGNIAENNAIGIRPRFSNGNNIHRNDFIGNQIQVSSMESANFWDDGSKGNYWSDYLGSDADGDGVGDTP
;
A
#
# COMPACT_ATOMS: atom_id res chain seq x y z
N MET A 1 -14.36 -27.80 -8.00
CA MET A 1 -15.18 -26.99 -7.07
C MET A 1 -14.19 -26.07 -6.34
N LYS A 2 -14.06 -24.76 -6.58
CA LYS A 2 -15.05 -23.67 -6.73
C LYS A 2 -14.44 -22.46 -7.51
N SER A 3 -15.06 -22.08 -8.64
CA SER A 3 -15.28 -20.76 -9.31
C SER A 3 -14.14 -19.71 -9.46
N MET A 4 -14.04 -18.88 -10.52
CA MET A 4 -14.82 -18.69 -11.76
C MET A 4 -13.99 -17.79 -12.72
N LYS A 5 -13.91 -18.12 -14.01
CA LYS A 5 -13.74 -17.10 -15.06
C LYS A 5 -15.10 -16.39 -15.17
N GLY A 6 -15.26 -15.30 -14.45
CA GLY A 6 -16.48 -14.50 -14.49
C GLY A 6 -16.51 -13.64 -15.74
N PHE A 7 -17.41 -13.97 -16.68
CA PHE A 7 -18.08 -12.92 -17.44
C PHE A 7 -18.60 -11.88 -16.44
N CYS A 8 -18.23 -10.62 -16.63
CA CYS A 8 -18.85 -9.52 -15.89
C CYS A 8 -20.29 -9.36 -16.40
N LEU A 9 -21.23 -10.14 -15.86
CA LEU A 9 -22.65 -9.84 -15.92
C LEU A 9 -22.93 -8.88 -14.76
N ILE A 10 -22.90 -7.58 -15.03
CA ILE A 10 -23.43 -6.59 -14.09
C ILE A 10 -24.93 -6.83 -14.01
N LEU A 11 -25.38 -7.54 -12.96
CA LEU A 11 -26.78 -7.53 -12.58
C LEU A 11 -27.05 -6.16 -11.94
N CYS A 12 -27.41 -5.18 -12.77
CA CYS A 12 -27.95 -3.90 -12.31
C CYS A 12 -29.29 -4.18 -11.63
N ILE A 13 -29.28 -4.37 -10.31
CA ILE A 13 -30.48 -4.16 -9.51
C ILE A 13 -30.72 -2.66 -9.52
N LEU A 14 -31.54 -2.21 -10.48
CA LEU A 14 -32.18 -0.90 -10.46
C LEU A 14 -33.14 -0.87 -9.26
N VAL A 15 -32.61 -0.61 -8.07
CA VAL A 15 -33.44 0.00 -7.03
C VAL A 15 -33.67 1.43 -7.51
N LEU A 16 -34.88 1.71 -7.97
CA LEU A 16 -35.38 3.08 -8.16
C LEU A 16 -35.43 3.75 -6.78
N VAL A 17 -34.27 4.15 -6.26
CA VAL A 17 -34.20 5.14 -5.20
C VAL A 17 -34.43 6.46 -5.91
N SER A 18 -35.57 7.08 -5.64
CA SER A 18 -35.89 8.44 -6.10
C SER A 18 -34.65 9.32 -6.01
N SER A 19 -34.29 9.98 -7.11
CA SER A 19 -33.11 10.84 -7.25
C SER A 19 -33.24 12.13 -6.45
N ALA A 20 -33.42 12.02 -5.13
CA ALA A 20 -32.89 13.01 -4.23
C ALA A 20 -31.38 12.81 -4.26
N SER A 21 -30.69 13.64 -5.03
CA SER A 21 -29.23 13.75 -4.97
C SER A 21 -28.89 14.19 -3.55
N ILE A 22 -28.68 13.23 -2.65
CA ILE A 22 -28.05 13.51 -1.38
C ILE A 22 -26.65 13.98 -1.78
N LYS A 23 -26.46 15.30 -1.77
CA LYS A 23 -25.13 15.88 -1.75
C LYS A 23 -24.54 15.46 -0.40
N LEU A 24 -24.00 14.24 -0.33
CA LEU A 24 -23.00 13.92 0.66
C LEU A 24 -21.86 14.87 0.32
N SER A 25 -21.79 15.99 1.03
CA SER A 25 -20.52 16.69 1.16
C SER A 25 -19.59 15.66 1.77
N MET A 26 -18.68 15.08 0.97
CA MET A 26 -17.60 14.31 1.57
C MET A 26 -16.97 15.20 2.63
N ALA A 27 -16.81 14.69 3.85
CA ALA A 27 -16.04 15.39 4.85
C ALA A 27 -14.72 15.78 4.19
N LYS A 28 -14.33 17.05 4.34
CA LYS A 28 -13.06 17.49 3.79
C LYS A 28 -11.98 16.61 4.44
N PRO A 29 -11.10 15.96 3.65
CA PRO A 29 -10.02 15.15 4.21
C PRO A 29 -9.23 15.94 5.24
N TRP A 30 -8.70 15.25 6.24
CA TRP A 30 -7.80 15.89 7.18
C TRP A 30 -6.61 16.47 6.42
N SER A 31 -6.32 17.74 6.69
CA SER A 31 -5.32 18.53 5.99
C SER A 31 -4.44 19.21 7.02
N GLY A 32 -3.37 18.52 7.44
CA GLY A 32 -2.39 19.03 8.37
C GLY A 32 -0.96 18.70 7.96
N SER A 33 -0.06 18.74 8.94
CA SER A 33 1.36 18.45 8.75
C SER A 33 1.66 16.95 8.67
N THR A 34 2.94 16.58 8.66
CA THR A 34 3.34 15.18 8.87
C THR A 34 2.75 14.66 10.18
N ILE A 35 2.19 13.46 10.12
CA ILE A 35 1.70 12.71 11.27
C ILE A 35 2.80 11.77 11.75
N TYR A 36 3.05 11.73 13.05
CA TYR A 36 4.01 10.87 13.68
C TYR A 36 3.30 9.91 14.63
N ILE A 37 3.57 8.61 14.49
CA ILE A 37 3.34 7.64 15.55
C ILE A 37 4.66 7.58 16.32
N LYS A 38 4.73 8.33 17.42
CA LYS A 38 5.96 8.55 18.20
C LYS A 38 6.41 7.27 18.90
N SER A 39 7.69 7.23 19.27
CA SER A 39 8.28 6.06 19.96
C SER A 39 7.62 5.74 21.30
N ASP A 40 7.06 6.72 22.02
CA ASP A 40 6.30 6.55 23.27
C ASP A 40 4.83 6.12 23.05
N GLY A 41 4.43 6.00 21.78
CA GLY A 41 3.11 5.61 21.32
C GLY A 41 2.09 6.74 21.21
N SER A 42 2.48 7.99 21.49
CA SER A 42 1.65 9.16 21.21
C SER A 42 1.53 9.42 19.71
N ILE A 43 0.52 10.19 19.33
CA ILE A 43 0.24 10.59 17.94
C ILE A 43 0.40 12.10 17.87
N GLU A 44 1.17 12.58 16.90
CA GLU A 44 1.42 14.01 16.69
C GLU A 44 1.17 14.39 15.22
N PRO A 45 0.42 15.46 14.92
CA PRO A 45 -0.30 16.29 15.86
C PRO A 45 -1.48 15.54 16.52
N SER A 46 -1.94 16.00 17.68
CA SER A 46 -2.95 15.27 18.47
C SER A 46 -4.35 15.25 17.83
N ASP A 47 -4.56 16.06 16.79
CA ASP A 47 -5.78 16.10 15.98
C ASP A 47 -5.67 15.27 14.68
N ALA A 48 -4.56 14.56 14.47
CA ALA A 48 -4.43 13.65 13.34
C ALA A 48 -5.54 12.56 13.37
N PRO A 49 -6.07 12.13 12.21
CA PRO A 49 -7.17 11.17 12.13
C PRO A 49 -6.66 9.73 12.32
N ILE A 50 -5.92 9.50 13.40
CA ILE A 50 -5.42 8.21 13.82
C ILE A 50 -5.72 8.06 15.30
N VAL A 51 -6.27 6.92 15.67
CA VAL A 51 -6.58 6.61 17.07
C VAL A 51 -5.91 5.32 17.52
N THR A 52 -5.60 5.26 18.80
CA THR A 52 -5.14 4.04 19.47
C THR A 52 -5.66 4.03 20.91
N SER A 53 -6.02 2.86 21.42
CA SER A 53 -6.40 2.66 22.83
C SER A 53 -5.38 1.84 23.62
N ASP A 54 -4.49 1.12 22.92
CA ASP A 54 -3.56 0.14 23.47
C ASP A 54 -2.09 0.45 23.15
N LYS A 55 -1.81 1.47 22.32
CA LYS A 55 -0.47 1.80 21.79
C LYS A 55 0.20 0.64 21.02
N VAL A 56 -0.61 -0.28 20.54
CA VAL A 56 -0.22 -1.43 19.70
C VAL A 56 -0.93 -1.34 18.36
N THR A 57 -2.24 -1.12 18.35
CA THR A 57 -3.04 -0.96 17.14
C THR A 57 -3.41 0.50 16.93
N TYR A 58 -2.98 1.04 15.80
CA TYR A 58 -3.27 2.39 15.32
C TYR A 58 -4.22 2.29 14.14
N ARG A 59 -5.38 2.94 14.24
CA ARG A 59 -6.41 2.92 13.21
C ARG A 59 -6.56 4.30 12.61
N VAL A 60 -6.47 4.39 11.29
CA VAL A 60 -6.86 5.60 10.56
C VAL A 60 -8.38 5.72 10.63
N THR A 61 -8.89 6.92 10.87
CA THR A 61 -10.33 7.18 11.08
C THR A 61 -10.96 8.09 10.04
N ASP A 62 -10.14 8.70 9.18
CA ASP A 62 -10.59 9.56 8.09
C ASP A 62 -9.50 9.60 7.00
N ASP A 63 -9.88 10.03 5.80
CA ASP A 63 -8.94 10.23 4.70
C ASP A 63 -7.96 11.38 5.02
N ILE A 64 -6.70 11.19 4.64
CA ILE A 64 -5.60 12.10 4.91
C ILE A 64 -5.13 12.71 3.58
N GLN A 65 -5.20 14.03 3.45
CA GLN A 65 -4.63 14.77 2.33
C GLN A 65 -3.57 15.76 2.82
N ILE A 66 -2.31 15.50 2.49
CA ILE A 66 -1.19 16.36 2.95
C ILE A 66 -1.07 17.59 2.05
N ASN A 67 -1.52 18.75 2.53
CA ASN A 67 -1.53 20.00 1.75
C ASN A 67 -0.30 20.89 1.95
N ILE A 68 0.75 20.43 2.64
CA ILE A 68 1.93 21.27 2.93
C ILE A 68 3.09 21.03 1.97
N THR A 69 3.71 22.13 1.53
CA THR A 69 4.80 22.17 0.55
C THR A 69 6.20 21.94 1.14
N SER A 70 6.29 21.71 2.46
CA SER A 70 7.57 21.60 3.19
C SER A 70 7.81 20.24 3.86
N SER A 71 6.79 19.39 3.99
CA SER A 71 6.97 18.04 4.53
C SER A 71 7.26 17.02 3.45
N TRP A 72 8.21 16.13 3.73
CA TRP A 72 8.62 15.06 2.82
C TRP A 72 7.80 13.78 3.03
N GLU A 73 7.00 13.71 4.11
CA GLU A 73 6.25 12.52 4.52
C GLU A 73 4.82 12.85 4.99
N ALA A 74 3.87 11.95 4.73
CA ALA A 74 2.52 12.01 5.31
C ALA A 74 2.48 11.39 6.71
N ILE A 75 2.91 10.14 6.86
CA ILE A 75 3.01 9.45 8.16
C ILE A 75 4.42 8.91 8.37
N VAL A 76 5.00 9.20 9.53
CA VAL A 76 6.27 8.67 10.01
C VAL A 76 6.01 7.75 11.20
N VAL A 77 6.50 6.52 11.13
CA VAL A 77 6.37 5.55 12.21
C VAL A 77 7.68 5.46 13.00
N GLU A 78 7.66 5.91 14.25
CA GLU A 78 8.82 5.94 15.14
C GLU A 78 8.83 4.80 16.18
N ARG A 79 7.88 3.87 16.06
CA ARG A 79 7.62 2.80 17.02
C ARG A 79 7.63 1.42 16.37
N ASN A 80 8.18 0.43 17.07
CA ASN A 80 8.16 -0.98 16.69
C ASN A 80 7.00 -1.72 17.40
N ASN A 81 6.71 -2.95 16.98
CA ASN A 81 5.69 -3.81 17.60
C ASN A 81 4.27 -3.23 17.51
N ILE A 82 3.91 -2.68 16.35
CA ILE A 82 2.60 -2.06 16.12
C ILE A 82 1.90 -2.60 14.89
N ILE A 83 0.60 -2.37 14.83
CA ILE A 83 -0.23 -2.53 13.65
C ILE A 83 -0.73 -1.14 13.27
N LEU A 84 -0.43 -0.70 12.04
CA LEU A 84 -1.08 0.44 11.39
C LEU A 84 -2.13 -0.11 10.44
N ASP A 85 -3.40 0.06 10.83
CA ASP A 85 -4.56 -0.38 10.06
C ASP A 85 -5.25 0.84 9.46
N GLY A 86 -5.21 0.96 8.13
CA GLY A 86 -5.81 2.07 7.41
C GLY A 86 -7.33 2.03 7.36
N GLN A 87 -7.98 0.92 7.73
CA GLN A 87 -9.44 0.79 7.68
C GLN A 87 -10.05 1.17 6.32
N ASN A 88 -9.31 0.92 5.24
CA ASN A 88 -9.59 1.28 3.85
C ASN A 88 -9.60 2.79 3.55
N HIS A 89 -9.14 3.63 4.47
CA HIS A 89 -8.96 5.06 4.22
C HIS A 89 -7.80 5.35 3.25
N ILE A 90 -7.85 6.55 2.69
CA ILE A 90 -6.92 7.03 1.68
C ILE A 90 -5.94 8.02 2.30
N ILE A 91 -4.64 7.82 2.03
CA ILE A 91 -3.62 8.84 2.19
C ILE A 91 -3.25 9.33 0.79
N SER A 92 -3.36 10.63 0.55
CA SER A 92 -3.12 11.23 -0.76
C SER A 92 -2.25 12.49 -0.70
N ALA A 93 -1.43 12.68 -1.73
CA ALA A 93 -0.81 13.97 -2.02
C ALA A 93 -1.73 14.79 -2.96
N PRO A 94 -1.64 16.13 -2.95
CA PRO A 94 -2.46 16.99 -3.80
C PRO A 94 -2.17 16.75 -5.29
N GLU A 95 -0.90 16.50 -5.64
CA GLU A 95 -0.46 16.28 -7.01
C GLU A 95 0.68 15.26 -7.08
N LYS A 96 0.70 14.45 -8.15
CA LYS A 96 1.75 13.45 -8.38
C LYS A 96 3.10 14.13 -8.64
N GLY A 97 4.14 13.71 -7.91
CA GLY A 97 5.51 14.20 -8.13
C GLY A 97 5.81 15.56 -7.48
N GLY A 98 4.93 16.06 -6.61
CA GLY A 98 5.20 17.23 -5.77
C GLY A 98 6.31 17.01 -4.72
N LYS A 99 6.55 18.02 -3.87
CA LYS A 99 7.60 18.00 -2.84
C LYS A 99 7.42 16.93 -1.75
N VAL A 100 6.21 16.37 -1.59
CA VAL A 100 5.96 15.28 -0.63
C VAL A 100 6.44 13.96 -1.23
N VAL A 101 7.43 13.33 -0.58
CA VAL A 101 8.14 12.19 -1.16
C VAL A 101 7.54 10.85 -0.72
N ARG A 102 6.99 10.72 0.49
CA ARG A 102 6.53 9.42 1.01
C ARG A 102 5.15 9.49 1.68
N ALA A 103 4.26 8.55 1.38
CA ALA A 103 3.02 8.44 2.14
C ALA A 103 3.32 7.85 3.53
N LEU A 104 3.93 6.68 3.59
CA LEU A 104 4.32 6.01 4.83
C LEU A 104 5.85 5.82 4.87
N ARG A 105 6.52 6.33 5.91
CA ARG A 105 7.95 6.15 6.14
C ARG A 105 8.20 5.31 7.38
N LEU A 106 8.85 4.16 7.18
CA LEU A 106 9.45 3.34 8.22
C LEU A 106 10.97 3.35 8.02
N GLU A 107 11.70 3.76 9.04
CA GLU A 107 13.16 3.78 9.03
C GLU A 107 13.75 3.22 10.31
N ASN A 108 14.66 2.24 10.18
CA ASN A 108 15.23 1.50 11.31
C ASN A 108 14.12 0.91 12.20
N ARG A 109 13.12 0.26 11.58
CA ARG A 109 11.97 -0.33 12.26
C ARG A 109 11.90 -1.84 12.10
N SER A 110 11.20 -2.47 13.03
CA SER A 110 10.93 -3.90 13.00
C SER A 110 9.59 -4.26 13.64
N ASN A 111 9.06 -5.41 13.24
CA ASN A 111 7.82 -5.98 13.76
C ASN A 111 6.64 -5.01 13.66
N ILE A 112 6.39 -4.52 12.44
CA ILE A 112 5.25 -3.65 12.14
C ILE A 112 4.39 -4.31 11.08
N THR A 113 3.07 -4.26 11.25
CA THR A 113 2.12 -4.59 10.21
C THR A 113 1.47 -3.32 9.67
N ILE A 114 1.48 -3.13 8.35
CA ILE A 114 0.73 -2.07 7.66
C ILE A 114 -0.33 -2.76 6.81
N LYS A 115 -1.60 -2.42 7.03
CA LYS A 115 -2.70 -3.05 6.30
C LYS A 115 -3.87 -2.15 5.98
N ASN A 116 -4.64 -2.54 4.96
CA ASN A 116 -5.93 -1.95 4.60
C ASN A 116 -5.84 -0.43 4.38
N ILE A 117 -4.81 0.06 3.68
CA ILE A 117 -4.68 1.49 3.38
C ILE A 117 -4.45 1.73 1.90
N LYS A 118 -5.05 2.78 1.36
CA LYS A 118 -4.74 3.27 0.03
C LYS A 118 -3.76 4.43 0.12
N VAL A 119 -2.66 4.38 -0.65
CA VAL A 119 -1.68 5.47 -0.76
C VAL A 119 -1.54 5.90 -2.21
N GLU A 120 -1.78 7.20 -2.47
CA GLU A 120 -1.78 7.71 -3.86
C GLU A 120 -1.09 9.06 -4.07
N LYS A 121 -0.55 9.22 -5.28
CA LYS A 121 0.07 10.47 -5.80
C LYS A 121 1.38 10.88 -5.11
N PHE A 122 2.05 9.98 -4.41
CA PHE A 122 3.37 10.24 -3.81
C PHE A 122 4.53 9.85 -4.74
N ASN A 123 5.74 10.31 -4.45
CA ASN A 123 6.94 9.74 -5.08
C ASN A 123 7.15 8.28 -4.62
N VAL A 124 6.85 7.98 -3.35
CA VAL A 124 6.85 6.65 -2.78
C VAL A 124 5.58 6.45 -1.96
N GLY A 125 4.79 5.41 -2.25
CA GLY A 125 3.62 5.08 -1.45
C GLY A 125 4.04 4.61 -0.06
N ILE A 126 4.57 3.39 0.03
CA ILE A 126 5.07 2.79 1.29
C ILE A 126 6.58 2.63 1.21
N SER A 127 7.32 3.19 2.16
CA SER A 127 8.79 3.22 2.15
C SER A 127 9.36 2.51 3.38
N LEU A 128 10.09 1.43 3.15
CA LEU A 128 10.94 0.76 4.15
C LEU A 128 12.41 1.12 3.92
N LEU A 129 13.06 1.67 4.94
CA LEU A 129 14.49 1.99 4.96
C LEU A 129 15.13 1.29 6.15
N TYR A 130 16.11 0.42 5.91
CA TYR A 130 16.80 -0.32 6.99
C TYR A 130 15.82 -1.02 7.95
N SER A 131 14.69 -1.51 7.43
CA SER A 131 13.58 -2.03 8.24
C SER A 131 13.34 -3.49 7.90
N ASN A 132 13.24 -4.33 8.92
CA ASN A 132 13.21 -5.78 8.76
C ASN A 132 12.02 -6.38 9.54
N ASN A 133 11.54 -7.55 9.14
CA ASN A 133 10.39 -8.20 9.78
C ASN A 133 9.13 -7.30 9.76
N ILE A 134 8.89 -6.63 8.65
CA ILE A 134 7.69 -5.83 8.37
C ILE A 134 6.71 -6.67 7.56
N THR A 135 5.41 -6.54 7.87
CA THR A 135 4.32 -7.11 7.08
C THR A 135 3.55 -5.98 6.40
N ILE A 136 3.45 -6.01 5.07
CA ILE A 136 2.65 -5.09 4.26
C ILE A 136 1.58 -5.94 3.55
N THR A 137 0.31 -5.76 3.91
CA THR A 137 -0.77 -6.61 3.38
C THR A 137 -2.11 -5.91 3.19
N GLY A 138 -2.87 -6.24 2.14
CA GLY A 138 -4.19 -5.66 1.90
C GLY A 138 -4.17 -4.17 1.59
N ASN A 139 -3.04 -3.63 1.14
CA ASN A 139 -2.90 -2.21 0.80
C ASN A 139 -3.05 -1.97 -0.70
N ILE A 140 -3.41 -0.74 -1.06
CA ILE A 140 -3.45 -0.27 -2.45
C ILE A 140 -2.42 0.84 -2.60
N ALA A 141 -1.36 0.61 -3.38
CA ALA A 141 -0.39 1.63 -3.75
C ALA A 141 -0.63 2.06 -5.19
N GLU A 142 -1.26 3.23 -5.38
CA GLU A 142 -1.75 3.67 -6.69
C GLU A 142 -1.12 4.99 -7.15
N ASN A 143 -0.80 5.12 -8.44
CA ASN A 143 -0.39 6.40 -9.04
C ASN A 143 0.84 7.05 -8.39
N ASN A 144 1.73 6.27 -7.77
CA ASN A 144 2.97 6.76 -7.18
C ASN A 144 4.14 6.64 -8.19
N SER A 145 5.28 7.28 -7.93
CA SER A 145 6.49 6.98 -8.72
C SER A 145 7.06 5.61 -8.34
N ARG A 146 6.95 5.21 -7.07
CA ARG A 146 7.22 3.85 -6.59
C ARG A 146 6.07 3.45 -5.65
N GLY A 147 5.36 2.36 -5.93
CA GLY A 147 4.26 1.92 -5.08
C GLY A 147 4.75 1.51 -3.69
N ILE A 148 5.56 0.45 -3.62
CA ILE A 148 6.22 -0.02 -2.39
C ILE A 148 7.73 -0.07 -2.62
N TYR A 149 8.50 0.58 -1.75
CA TYR A 149 9.95 0.66 -1.84
C TYR A 149 10.62 0.00 -0.62
N LEU A 150 11.60 -0.85 -0.88
CA LEU A 150 12.44 -1.48 0.14
C LEU A 150 13.90 -1.09 -0.14
N GLY A 151 14.52 -0.37 0.78
CA GLY A 151 15.95 -0.06 0.75
C GLY A 151 16.66 -0.67 1.95
N TYR A 152 17.65 -1.53 1.72
CA TYR A 152 18.40 -2.22 2.78
C TYR A 152 17.49 -2.92 3.82
N SER A 153 16.37 -3.48 3.34
CA SER A 153 15.27 -3.97 4.17
C SER A 153 15.02 -5.45 3.87
N ASN A 154 15.26 -6.31 4.84
CA ASN A 154 15.33 -7.77 4.67
C ASN A 154 14.24 -8.49 5.45
N ASN A 155 13.94 -9.73 5.05
CA ASN A 155 13.04 -10.63 5.77
C ASN A 155 11.64 -10.02 6.03
N ASN A 156 11.12 -9.25 5.07
CA ASN A 156 9.77 -8.69 5.14
C ASN A 156 8.77 -9.56 4.36
N THR A 157 7.49 -9.43 4.69
CA THR A 157 6.38 -10.05 3.95
C THR A 157 5.57 -8.97 3.26
N ILE A 158 5.46 -9.02 1.94
CA ILE A 158 4.65 -8.13 1.12
C ILE A 158 3.65 -8.98 0.36
N ALA A 159 2.41 -9.07 0.86
CA ALA A 159 1.45 -10.01 0.32
C ALA A 159 0.01 -9.50 0.28
N GLY A 160 -0.73 -9.83 -0.78
CA GLY A 160 -2.13 -9.42 -0.91
C GLY A 160 -2.30 -7.91 -1.12
N ASN A 161 -1.32 -7.23 -1.72
CA ASN A 161 -1.41 -5.80 -2.03
C ASN A 161 -1.71 -5.59 -3.51
N ILE A 162 -2.30 -4.45 -3.83
CA ILE A 162 -2.47 -3.98 -5.21
C ILE A 162 -1.45 -2.87 -5.45
N ALA A 163 -0.54 -3.08 -6.39
CA ALA A 163 0.37 -2.06 -6.89
C ALA A 163 -0.09 -1.66 -8.29
N GLU A 164 -0.68 -0.46 -8.42
CA GLU A 164 -1.39 -0.06 -9.63
C GLU A 164 -0.94 1.31 -10.18
N ASN A 165 -0.77 1.40 -11.51
CA ASN A 165 -0.50 2.66 -12.22
C ASN A 165 0.70 3.47 -11.68
N ASN A 166 1.67 2.79 -11.06
CA ASN A 166 2.90 3.39 -10.58
C ASN A 166 3.95 3.44 -11.70
N ALA A 167 4.95 4.32 -11.58
CA ALA A 167 6.11 4.21 -12.48
C ALA A 167 6.91 2.92 -12.18
N ILE A 168 7.00 2.52 -10.91
CA ILE A 168 7.46 1.20 -10.50
C ILE A 168 6.49 0.64 -9.45
N GLY A 169 5.95 -0.56 -9.64
CA GLY A 169 5.02 -1.19 -8.69
C GLY A 169 5.70 -1.48 -7.34
N ILE A 170 6.61 -2.45 -7.31
CA ILE A 170 7.44 -2.76 -6.14
C ILE A 170 8.93 -2.69 -6.49
N ARG A 171 9.73 -2.03 -5.64
CA ARG A 171 11.16 -1.81 -5.86
C ARG A 171 12.00 -2.21 -4.64
N PRO A 172 12.47 -3.47 -4.55
CA PRO A 172 13.52 -3.85 -3.62
C PRO A 172 14.89 -3.43 -4.14
N ARG A 173 15.68 -2.81 -3.26
CA ARG A 173 17.06 -2.37 -3.51
C ARG A 173 17.95 -2.77 -2.33
N PHE A 174 18.99 -3.56 -2.58
CA PHE A 174 19.85 -4.13 -1.54
C PHE A 174 19.05 -4.83 -0.42
N SER A 175 17.96 -5.52 -0.80
CA SER A 175 16.91 -6.00 0.11
C SER A 175 16.63 -7.47 -0.18
N ASN A 176 16.98 -8.35 0.75
CA ASN A 176 17.04 -9.80 0.56
C ASN A 176 16.10 -10.56 1.49
N GLY A 177 15.76 -11.79 1.10
CA GLY A 177 14.95 -12.70 1.91
C GLY A 177 13.52 -12.22 2.14
N ASN A 178 13.03 -11.26 1.34
CA ASN A 178 11.64 -10.83 1.43
C ASN A 178 10.73 -11.82 0.71
N ASN A 179 9.56 -12.07 1.27
CA ASN A 179 8.51 -12.89 0.67
C ASN A 179 7.47 -11.97 0.02
N ILE A 180 7.41 -11.97 -1.31
CA ILE A 180 6.60 -11.06 -2.13
C ILE A 180 5.65 -11.90 -2.97
N HIS A 181 4.43 -12.12 -2.52
CA HIS A 181 3.52 -13.08 -3.15
C HIS A 181 2.06 -12.61 -3.10
N ARG A 182 1.22 -13.10 -4.01
CA ARG A 182 -0.22 -12.76 -4.08
C ARG A 182 -0.48 -11.27 -4.16
N ASN A 183 0.43 -10.50 -4.73
CA ASN A 183 0.19 -9.09 -5.05
C ASN A 183 -0.33 -8.98 -6.48
N ASP A 184 -1.13 -7.95 -6.73
CA ASP A 184 -1.63 -7.63 -8.06
C ASP A 184 -0.84 -6.45 -8.62
N PHE A 185 -0.07 -6.70 -9.67
CA PHE A 185 0.71 -5.70 -10.39
C PHE A 185 -0.04 -5.27 -11.65
N ILE A 186 -0.64 -4.07 -11.60
CA ILE A 186 -1.59 -3.63 -12.62
C ILE A 186 -1.15 -2.31 -13.26
N GLY A 187 -0.89 -2.30 -14.57
CA GLY A 187 -0.67 -1.06 -15.33
C GLY A 187 0.52 -0.21 -14.87
N ASN A 188 1.47 -0.78 -14.09
CA ASN A 188 2.68 -0.06 -13.73
C ASN A 188 3.58 0.05 -14.97
N GLN A 189 4.34 1.15 -15.10
CA GLN A 189 5.30 1.28 -16.22
C GLN A 189 6.39 0.21 -16.13
N ILE A 190 6.78 -0.14 -14.91
CA ILE A 190 7.62 -1.28 -14.56
C ILE A 190 6.93 -1.99 -13.39
N GLN A 191 6.50 -3.23 -13.56
CA GLN A 191 5.83 -3.96 -12.47
C GLN A 191 6.74 -4.11 -11.24
N VAL A 192 7.97 -4.57 -11.47
CA VAL A 192 9.01 -4.73 -10.46
C VAL A 192 10.36 -4.28 -10.98
N SER A 193 11.11 -3.52 -10.17
CA SER A 193 12.52 -3.21 -10.42
C SER A 193 13.34 -3.70 -9.23
N SER A 194 13.91 -4.91 -9.34
CA SER A 194 14.78 -5.50 -8.31
C SER A 194 16.24 -5.14 -8.57
N MET A 195 16.94 -4.60 -7.57
CA MET A 195 18.34 -4.21 -7.68
C MET A 195 19.15 -4.80 -6.53
N GLU A 196 20.15 -5.63 -6.86
CA GLU A 196 21.02 -6.30 -5.88
C GLU A 196 20.23 -6.94 -4.73
N SER A 197 19.19 -7.69 -5.08
CA SER A 197 18.18 -8.19 -4.15
C SER A 197 17.74 -9.59 -4.57
N ALA A 198 17.82 -10.54 -3.64
CA ALA A 198 17.34 -11.92 -3.79
C ALA A 198 16.12 -12.13 -2.90
N ASN A 199 14.94 -12.29 -3.51
CA ASN A 199 13.65 -12.39 -2.82
C ASN A 199 12.82 -13.54 -3.37
N PHE A 200 11.82 -13.97 -2.60
CA PHE A 200 10.85 -14.99 -3.00
C PHE A 200 9.64 -14.32 -3.61
N TRP A 201 9.15 -14.84 -4.74
CA TRP A 201 8.05 -14.25 -5.53
C TRP A 201 6.75 -15.06 -5.48
N ASP A 202 6.74 -16.09 -4.63
CA ASP A 202 5.63 -16.98 -4.34
C ASP A 202 5.78 -17.50 -2.89
N ASP A 203 4.72 -18.12 -2.38
CA ASP A 203 4.73 -18.78 -1.07
C ASP A 203 4.88 -20.31 -1.16
N GLY A 204 5.44 -20.81 -2.26
CA GLY A 204 5.49 -22.24 -2.60
C GLY A 204 4.17 -22.82 -3.10
N SER A 205 3.08 -22.02 -3.12
CA SER A 205 1.79 -22.44 -3.66
C SER A 205 1.23 -21.48 -4.71
N LYS A 206 1.37 -20.17 -4.53
CA LYS A 206 0.91 -19.15 -5.49
C LYS A 206 1.85 -17.95 -5.52
N GLY A 207 2.08 -17.45 -6.73
CA GLY A 207 2.86 -16.25 -7.01
C GLY A 207 2.04 -14.96 -6.99
N ASN A 208 2.51 -13.96 -7.74
CA ASN A 208 1.84 -12.68 -7.94
C ASN A 208 1.05 -12.68 -9.26
N TYR A 209 0.07 -11.79 -9.38
CA TYR A 209 -0.62 -11.49 -10.62
C TYR A 209 0.07 -10.33 -11.36
N TRP A 210 0.27 -10.47 -12.67
CA TRP A 210 0.91 -9.46 -13.51
C TRP A 210 0.02 -9.13 -14.70
N SER A 211 -0.41 -7.87 -14.81
CA SER A 211 -1.32 -7.44 -15.88
C SER A 211 -0.72 -7.50 -17.29
N ASP A 212 0.61 -7.56 -17.38
CA ASP A 212 1.41 -7.65 -18.59
C ASP A 212 2.03 -9.05 -18.77
N TYR A 213 1.53 -10.06 -18.05
CA TYR A 213 1.96 -11.44 -18.26
C TYR A 213 1.58 -11.91 -19.68
N LEU A 214 2.60 -12.30 -20.45
CA LEU A 214 2.45 -12.82 -21.82
C LEU A 214 2.88 -14.29 -21.95
N GLY A 215 3.23 -14.94 -20.84
CA GLY A 215 3.64 -16.35 -20.84
C GLY A 215 2.46 -17.30 -21.02
N SER A 216 2.77 -18.60 -21.07
CA SER A 216 1.76 -19.65 -21.27
C SER A 216 1.27 -20.21 -19.94
N ASP A 217 -0.02 -20.54 -19.90
CA ASP A 217 -0.70 -21.36 -18.90
C ASP A 217 -1.27 -22.56 -19.67
N ALA A 218 -0.50 -23.64 -19.74
CA ALA A 218 -0.75 -24.80 -20.59
C ALA A 218 -1.75 -25.77 -19.96
N ASP A 219 -1.78 -25.87 -18.63
CA ASP A 219 -2.74 -26.71 -17.91
C ASP A 219 -4.05 -25.97 -17.55
N GLY A 220 -4.09 -24.64 -17.74
CA GLY A 220 -5.28 -23.81 -17.64
C GLY A 220 -5.71 -23.53 -16.21
N ASP A 221 -4.82 -23.68 -15.23
CA ASP A 221 -5.12 -23.52 -13.81
C ASP A 221 -5.15 -22.05 -13.33
N GLY A 222 -4.76 -21.11 -14.21
CA GLY A 222 -4.69 -19.68 -13.93
C GLY A 222 -3.36 -19.19 -13.35
N VAL A 223 -2.33 -20.04 -13.32
CA VAL A 223 -0.95 -19.72 -12.98
C VAL A 223 -0.09 -19.83 -14.25
N GLY A 224 0.84 -18.91 -14.43
CA GLY A 224 1.77 -18.96 -15.55
C GLY A 224 2.80 -20.08 -15.40
N ASP A 225 2.92 -20.97 -16.40
CA ASP A 225 3.90 -22.07 -16.43
C ASP A 225 5.30 -21.59 -16.84
N THR A 226 5.36 -20.48 -17.55
CA THR A 226 6.61 -19.87 -18.01
C THR A 226 6.87 -18.57 -17.26
N PRO A 227 8.13 -18.30 -16.85
CA PRO A 227 8.51 -17.01 -16.28
C PRO A 227 8.22 -15.82 -17.20
#